data_AF-A0A1Q5K148-F1
#
_entry.id   AF-A0A1Q5K148-F1
#
_cell.length_a   1.000
_cell.length_b   1.000
_cell.length_c   1.000
_cell.angle_alpha   90.00
_cell.angle_beta   90.00
_cell.angle_gamma   90.00
#
_symmetry.space_group_name_H-M   'P 1'
#
loop_
_entity.id
_entity.type
_entity.pdbx_description
1 polymer ?
#
loop_
_entity_poly.entity_id
_entity_poly.type
_entity_poly.pdbx_seq_one_letter_code
_entity_poly.pdbx_strand_id
1 'polypeptide(L)'
;MTKWDIDPDGVRRVLKNTAEVGGEFEKEFTSYNDHLVGSATSAGTMVLGGTEIPKGGAFGPVAQALQEFQEHTLDDLKFLPVRAAKSMTGARLATEAYLAGDLDMAKNKQEQYSKAPTPEELKGKGPKK
;
A
#
# COMPACT_ATOMS: atom_id res chain seq x y z
N MET A 1 -36.85 7.19 -8.16
CA MET A 1 -35.96 6.01 -8.08
C MET A 1 -34.71 6.44 -7.35
N THR A 2 -34.42 5.81 -6.21
CA THR A 2 -33.15 6.02 -5.52
C THR A 2 -32.04 5.55 -6.46
N LYS A 3 -31.03 6.39 -6.70
CA LYS A 3 -29.97 6.17 -7.70
C LYS A 3 -29.06 4.96 -7.41
N TRP A 4 -29.39 4.22 -6.35
CA TRP A 4 -28.69 3.08 -5.80
C TRP A 4 -29.51 1.82 -6.08
N ASP A 5 -28.98 0.98 -6.95
CA ASP A 5 -29.44 -0.39 -7.20
C ASP A 5 -28.20 -1.28 -7.10
N ILE A 6 -27.75 -1.52 -5.85
CA ILE A 6 -26.56 -2.32 -5.59
C ILE A 6 -26.94 -3.77 -5.37
N ASP A 7 -26.23 -4.66 -6.07
CA ASP A 7 -26.24 -6.11 -5.85
C ASP A 7 -25.29 -6.44 -4.67
N PRO A 8 -25.81 -6.79 -3.47
CA PRO A 8 -24.97 -7.06 -2.30
C PRO A 8 -24.08 -8.30 -2.48
N ASP A 9 -24.54 -9.31 -3.21
CA ASP A 9 -23.76 -10.51 -3.50
C ASP A 9 -22.64 -10.20 -4.50
N GLY A 10 -22.93 -9.36 -5.50
CA GLY A 10 -21.95 -8.77 -6.39
C GLY A 10 -20.84 -8.02 -5.62
N VAL A 11 -21.23 -7.13 -4.70
CA VAL A 11 -20.26 -6.40 -3.85
C VAL A 11 -19.44 -7.35 -3.01
N ARG A 12 -20.06 -8.35 -2.36
CA ARG A 12 -19.35 -9.34 -1.55
C ARG A 12 -18.32 -10.11 -2.37
N ARG A 13 -18.64 -10.45 -3.63
CA ARG A 13 -17.71 -11.13 -4.54
C ARG A 13 -16.51 -10.26 -4.89
N VAL A 14 -16.72 -8.99 -5.20
CA VAL A 14 -15.64 -8.02 -5.46
C VAL A 14 -14.77 -7.88 -4.21
N LEU A 15 -15.36 -7.67 -3.04
CA LEU A 15 -14.62 -7.57 -1.77
C LEU A 15 -13.76 -8.80 -1.49
N LYS A 16 -14.28 -10.01 -1.74
CA LYS A 16 -13.52 -11.25 -1.59
C LYS A 16 -12.31 -11.28 -2.54
N ASN A 17 -12.52 -11.01 -3.82
CA ASN A 17 -11.45 -11.03 -4.82
C ASN A 17 -10.38 -9.96 -4.52
N THR A 18 -10.81 -8.75 -4.12
CA THR A 18 -9.88 -7.69 -3.72
C THR A 18 -9.12 -8.03 -2.45
N ALA A 19 -9.74 -8.70 -1.48
CA ALA A 19 -9.06 -9.18 -0.27
C ALA A 19 -8.00 -10.24 -0.60
N GLU A 20 -8.30 -11.15 -1.52
CA GLU A 20 -7.39 -12.20 -1.98
C GLU A 20 -6.14 -11.60 -2.64
N VAL A 21 -6.33 -10.71 -3.63
CA VAL A 21 -5.21 -10.02 -4.29
C VAL A 21 -4.48 -9.08 -3.33
N GLY A 22 -5.21 -8.33 -2.50
CA GLY A 22 -4.62 -7.44 -1.50
C GLY A 22 -3.82 -8.18 -0.42
N GLY A 23 -4.12 -9.46 -0.17
CA GLY A 23 -3.32 -10.31 0.72
C GLY A 23 -1.89 -10.54 0.22
N GLU A 24 -1.62 -10.29 -1.07
CA GLU A 24 -0.30 -10.47 -1.65
C GLU A 24 0.63 -9.25 -1.50
N PHE A 25 0.15 -8.12 -0.96
CA PHE A 25 0.97 -6.90 -0.82
C PHE A 25 2.27 -7.12 -0.05
N GLU A 26 2.25 -7.91 1.04
CA GLU A 26 3.46 -8.20 1.82
C GLU A 26 4.51 -8.95 1.00
N LYS A 27 4.07 -9.92 0.19
CA LYS A 27 4.92 -10.68 -0.71
C LYS A 27 5.51 -9.79 -1.80
N GLU A 28 4.69 -8.94 -2.41
CA GLU A 28 5.14 -8.01 -3.46
C GLU A 28 6.11 -6.96 -2.91
N PHE A 29 5.92 -6.47 -1.69
CA PHE A 29 6.88 -5.55 -1.04
C PHE A 29 8.21 -6.24 -0.70
N THR A 30 8.15 -7.49 -0.27
CA THR A 30 9.36 -8.29 -0.05
C THR A 30 10.12 -8.46 -1.35
N SER A 31 9.42 -8.88 -2.42
CA SER A 31 9.99 -9.02 -3.77
C SER A 31 10.62 -7.71 -4.28
N TYR A 32 9.91 -6.58 -4.13
CA TYR A 32 10.41 -5.26 -4.49
C TYR A 32 11.74 -4.94 -3.76
N ASN A 33 11.79 -5.15 -2.45
CA ASN A 33 12.99 -4.90 -1.66
C ASN A 33 14.15 -5.83 -2.07
N ASP A 34 13.87 -7.11 -2.26
CA ASP A 34 14.88 -8.10 -2.68
C ASP A 34 15.47 -7.74 -4.05
N HIS A 35 14.64 -7.30 -4.99
CA HIS A 35 15.09 -6.85 -6.31
C HIS A 35 15.90 -5.56 -6.26
N LEU A 36 15.55 -4.61 -5.40
CA LEU A 36 16.35 -3.41 -5.19
C LEU A 36 17.73 -3.75 -4.62
N VAL A 37 17.78 -4.56 -3.55
CA VAL A 37 19.04 -4.97 -2.91
C VAL A 37 19.89 -5.80 -3.88
N GLY A 38 19.26 -6.72 -4.63
CA GLY A 38 19.94 -7.52 -5.64
C GLY A 38 20.51 -6.66 -6.78
N SER A 39 19.76 -5.66 -7.24
CA SER A 39 20.22 -4.72 -8.27
C SER A 39 21.37 -3.84 -7.76
N ALA A 40 21.26 -3.32 -6.54
CA ALA A 40 22.31 -2.52 -5.91
C ALA A 40 23.62 -3.33 -5.74
N THR A 41 23.51 -4.60 -5.36
CA THR A 41 24.66 -5.51 -5.23
C THR A 41 25.29 -5.81 -6.60
N SER A 42 24.46 -5.95 -7.64
CA SER A 42 24.92 -6.34 -8.99
C SER A 42 25.46 -5.17 -9.82
N ALA A 43 25.14 -3.92 -9.45
CA ALA A 43 25.52 -2.74 -10.22
C ALA A 43 27.01 -2.34 -10.10
N GLY A 44 27.80 -3.12 -9.37
CA GLY A 44 29.22 -2.91 -9.17
C GLY A 44 29.53 -1.89 -8.07
N THR A 45 30.80 -1.86 -7.68
CA THR A 45 31.29 -1.05 -6.56
C THR A 45 32.23 0.03 -7.08
N MET A 46 32.26 1.18 -6.40
CA MET A 46 33.23 2.24 -6.68
C MET A 46 34.03 2.53 -5.41
N VAL A 47 35.35 2.47 -5.50
CA VAL A 47 36.27 2.83 -4.41
C VAL A 47 37.16 3.97 -4.92
N LEU A 48 37.19 5.08 -4.19
CA LEU A 48 38.11 6.18 -4.52
C LEU A 48 39.55 5.74 -4.22
N GLY A 49 40.44 5.91 -5.20
CA GLY A 49 41.86 5.58 -5.02
C GLY A 49 42.46 6.30 -3.81
N GLY A 50 43.15 5.56 -2.94
CA GLY A 50 43.76 6.08 -1.72
C GLY A 50 42.85 6.05 -0.47
N THR A 51 41.62 5.54 -0.58
CA THR A 51 40.73 5.29 0.57
C THR A 51 40.68 3.80 0.92
N GLU A 52 40.63 3.48 2.22
CA GLU A 52 40.39 2.10 2.65
C GLU A 52 38.95 1.70 2.30
N ILE A 53 38.80 0.46 1.80
CA ILE A 53 37.47 -0.11 1.56
C ILE A 53 36.78 -0.23 2.93
N PRO A 54 35.55 0.30 3.09
CA PRO A 54 34.82 0.16 4.34
C PRO A 54 34.65 -1.31 4.72
N LYS A 55 34.64 -1.62 6.02
CA LYS A 55 34.44 -3.00 6.52
C LYS A 55 33.13 -3.66 6.04
N GLY A 56 32.18 -2.88 5.52
CA GLY A 56 30.93 -3.35 4.93
C GLY A 56 30.95 -3.49 3.39
N GLY A 57 32.09 -3.30 2.74
CA GLY A 57 32.20 -3.20 1.29
C GLY A 57 32.01 -1.76 0.79
N ALA A 58 32.26 -1.56 -0.51
CA ALA A 58 31.99 -0.29 -1.18
C ALA A 58 30.75 -0.44 -2.06
N PHE A 59 29.92 0.59 -2.11
CA PHE A 59 28.75 0.63 -2.99
C PHE A 59 29.01 1.62 -4.12
N GLY A 60 28.62 1.26 -5.33
CA GLY A 60 28.70 2.15 -6.48
C GLY A 60 27.60 3.21 -6.48
N PRO A 61 27.70 4.23 -7.34
CA PRO A 61 26.70 5.30 -7.44
C PRO A 61 25.28 4.80 -7.77
N VAL A 62 25.17 3.67 -8.48
CA VAL A 62 23.87 3.05 -8.79
C VAL A 62 23.19 2.50 -7.53
N ALA A 63 23.95 1.87 -6.63
CA ALA A 63 23.41 1.37 -5.38
C ALA A 63 22.89 2.52 -4.50
N GLN A 64 23.61 3.65 -4.47
CA GLN A 64 23.14 4.85 -3.77
C GLN A 64 21.87 5.42 -4.40
N ALA A 65 21.79 5.52 -5.73
CA ALA A 65 20.58 6.00 -6.41
C ALA A 65 19.37 5.10 -6.17
N LEU A 66 19.57 3.78 -6.06
CA LEU A 66 18.51 2.83 -5.71
C LEU A 66 18.04 2.99 -4.26
N GLN A 67 18.96 3.29 -3.33
CA GLN A 67 18.59 3.62 -1.96
C GLN A 67 17.75 4.90 -1.91
N GLU A 68 18.18 5.97 -2.57
CA GLU A 68 17.41 7.23 -2.64
C GLU A 68 16.04 7.00 -3.28
N PHE A 69 15.96 6.21 -4.36
CA PHE A 69 14.70 5.81 -4.96
C PHE A 69 13.79 5.07 -3.99
N GLN A 70 14.33 4.12 -3.21
CA GLN A 70 13.57 3.40 -2.20
C GLN A 70 13.04 4.36 -1.12
N GLU A 71 13.88 5.24 -0.59
CA GLU A 71 13.51 6.21 0.43
C GLU A 71 12.39 7.15 -0.06
N HIS A 72 12.45 7.58 -1.32
CA HIS A 72 11.46 8.48 -1.90
C HIS A 72 10.14 7.81 -2.32
N THR A 73 10.13 6.49 -2.55
CA THR A 73 8.93 5.75 -2.99
C THR A 73 8.30 4.89 -1.89
N LEU A 74 8.96 4.76 -0.74
CA LEU A 74 8.50 3.90 0.34
C LEU A 74 7.11 4.28 0.86
N ASP A 75 6.82 5.57 0.96
CA ASP A 75 5.52 6.04 1.43
C ASP A 75 4.41 5.83 0.37
N ASP A 76 4.75 5.92 -0.92
CA ASP A 76 3.83 5.58 -2.01
C ASP A 76 3.48 4.08 -1.98
N LEU A 77 4.46 3.22 -1.69
CA LEU A 77 4.23 1.79 -1.54
C LEU A 77 3.34 1.49 -0.33
N LYS A 78 3.63 2.08 0.84
CA LYS A 78 2.81 1.94 2.05
C LYS A 78 1.38 2.44 1.86
N PHE A 79 1.19 3.44 1.00
CA PHE A 79 -0.13 4.01 0.72
C PHE A 79 -1.08 3.02 0.05
N LEU A 80 -0.58 2.12 -0.81
CA LEU A 80 -1.39 1.18 -1.58
C LEU A 80 -2.28 0.26 -0.70
N PRO A 81 -1.74 -0.54 0.24
CA PRO A 81 -2.54 -1.44 1.07
C PRO A 81 -3.50 -0.68 1.98
N VAL A 82 -3.08 0.47 2.51
CA VAL A 82 -3.92 1.30 3.38
C VAL A 82 -5.12 1.84 2.61
N ARG A 83 -4.90 2.36 1.40
CA ARG A 83 -5.99 2.85 0.54
C ARG A 83 -6.91 1.73 0.07
N ALA A 84 -6.36 0.57 -0.28
CA ALA A 84 -7.14 -0.61 -0.67
C ALA A 84 -8.06 -1.06 0.49
N ALA A 85 -7.50 -1.22 1.70
CA ALA A 85 -8.25 -1.61 2.88
C ALA A 85 -9.32 -0.58 3.27
N LYS A 86 -9.01 0.73 3.16
CA LYS A 86 -9.97 1.82 3.38
C LYS A 86 -11.14 1.74 2.39
N SER A 87 -10.84 1.55 1.11
CA SER A 87 -11.85 1.44 0.04
C SER A 87 -12.77 0.23 0.25
N MET A 88 -12.20 -0.93 0.59
CA MET A 88 -12.95 -2.14 0.92
C MET A 88 -13.87 -1.94 2.13
N THR A 89 -13.36 -1.27 3.17
CA THR A 89 -14.15 -0.95 4.36
C THR A 89 -15.32 -0.03 4.00
N GLY A 90 -15.09 0.98 3.16
CA GLY A 90 -16.12 1.88 2.65
C GLY A 90 -17.22 1.14 1.90
N ALA A 91 -16.84 0.28 0.96
CA ALA A 91 -17.78 -0.53 0.19
C ALA A 91 -18.62 -1.44 1.09
N ARG A 92 -18.00 -2.15 2.04
CA ARG A 92 -18.72 -2.99 3.02
C ARG A 92 -19.73 -2.18 3.84
N LEU A 93 -19.29 -1.07 4.44
CA LEU A 93 -20.14 -0.24 5.30
C LEU A 93 -21.26 0.46 4.51
N ALA A 94 -21.01 0.86 3.27
CA ALA A 94 -22.02 1.43 2.40
C ALA A 94 -23.10 0.39 2.04
N THR A 95 -22.71 -0.85 1.73
CA THR A 95 -23.66 -1.95 1.49
C THR A 95 -24.46 -2.30 2.73
N GLU A 96 -23.84 -2.33 3.92
CA GLU A 96 -24.56 -2.53 5.19
C GLU A 96 -25.63 -1.45 5.42
N ALA A 97 -25.29 -0.19 5.21
CA ALA A 97 -26.25 0.92 5.33
C ALA A 97 -27.37 0.86 4.28
N TYR A 98 -27.03 0.49 3.04
CA TYR A 98 -28.04 0.28 1.98
C TYR A 98 -29.02 -0.84 2.33
N LEU A 99 -28.53 -1.97 2.85
CA LEU A 99 -29.38 -3.09 3.29
C LEU A 99 -30.29 -2.70 4.46
N ALA A 100 -29.86 -1.75 5.30
CA ALA A 100 -30.68 -1.18 6.35
C ALA A 100 -31.69 -0.12 5.84
N GLY A 101 -31.67 0.21 4.55
CA GLY A 101 -32.52 1.24 3.94
C GLY A 101 -32.03 2.68 4.14
N ASP A 102 -30.85 2.87 4.74
CA ASP A 102 -30.26 4.19 5.00
C ASP A 102 -29.32 4.60 3.86
N LEU A 103 -29.91 5.16 2.81
CA LEU A 103 -29.18 5.54 1.59
C LEU A 103 -28.27 6.76 1.80
N ASP A 104 -28.62 7.66 2.71
CA ASP A 104 -27.78 8.80 3.04
C ASP A 104 -26.53 8.33 3.79
N MET A 105 -26.67 7.39 4.73
CA MET A 105 -25.51 6.76 5.37
C MET A 105 -24.70 5.96 4.36
N ALA A 106 -25.32 5.21 3.45
CA ALA A 106 -24.61 4.48 2.39
C ALA A 106 -23.72 5.41 1.56
N LYS A 107 -24.27 6.53 1.09
CA LYS A 107 -23.54 7.58 0.37
C LYS A 107 -22.43 8.19 1.22
N ASN A 108 -22.73 8.56 2.47
CA ASN A 108 -21.74 9.15 3.37
C ASN A 108 -20.56 8.21 3.63
N LYS A 109 -20.80 6.91 3.81
CA LYS A 109 -19.74 5.90 3.98
C LYS A 109 -18.92 5.76 2.71
N GLN A 110 -19.54 5.69 1.54
CA GLN A 110 -18.81 5.63 0.28
C GLN A 110 -17.92 6.87 0.09
N GLU A 111 -18.44 8.07 0.30
CA GLU A 111 -17.70 9.34 0.14
C GLU A 111 -16.60 9.52 1.19
N GLN A 112 -16.83 9.10 2.43
CA GLN A 112 -15.83 9.22 3.49
C GLN A 112 -14.64 8.30 3.24
N TYR A 113 -14.87 7.07 2.81
CA TYR A 113 -13.84 6.05 2.65
C TYR A 113 -13.18 6.05 1.27
N SER A 114 -13.73 6.76 0.28
CA SER A 114 -13.08 7.00 -1.02
C SER A 114 -11.95 8.05 -0.94
N LYS A 115 -11.92 8.85 0.13
CA LYS A 115 -10.86 9.82 0.39
C LYS A 115 -9.52 9.12 0.59
N ALA A 116 -8.44 9.81 0.21
CA ALA A 116 -7.09 9.34 0.47
C ALA A 116 -6.87 9.07 1.98
N PRO A 117 -6.08 8.05 2.32
CA PRO A 117 -5.57 7.86 3.67
C PRO A 117 -4.96 9.13 4.26
N THR A 118 -5.24 9.41 5.54
CA THR A 118 -4.59 10.50 6.27
C THR A 118 -3.19 10.08 6.72
N PRO A 119 -2.31 11.04 7.07
CA PRO A 119 -1.00 10.71 7.64
C PRO A 119 -1.05 9.81 8.87
N GLU A 120 -2.11 9.92 9.69
CA GLU A 120 -2.33 9.07 10.86
C GLU A 120 -2.67 7.63 10.46
N GLU A 121 -3.46 7.44 9.40
CA GLU A 121 -3.80 6.12 8.88
C GLU A 121 -2.58 5.41 8.27
N LEU A 122 -1.65 6.16 7.69
CA LEU A 122 -0.40 5.64 7.12
C LEU A 122 0.63 5.21 8.18
N LYS A 123 0.60 5.81 9.38
CA LYS A 123 1.46 5.39 10.52
C LYS A 123 1.09 4.01 11.08
N GLY A 124 -0.05 3.46 10.67
CA GLY A 124 -0.63 2.23 11.21
C GLY A 124 -1.20 2.44 12.61
N LYS A 125 -2.03 1.49 13.07
CA LYS A 125 -2.35 1.41 14.50
C LYS A 125 -1.06 1.02 15.21
N GLY A 126 -0.46 1.94 15.96
CA GLY A 126 0.66 1.63 16.85
C GLY A 126 0.35 0.39 17.71
N PRO A 127 1.38 -0.30 18.24
CA PRO A 127 1.18 -1.53 19.00
C PRO A 127 0.10 -1.30 20.06
N LYS A 128 -0.93 -2.15 20.05
CA LYS A 128 -1.90 -2.17 21.15
C LYS A 128 -1.09 -2.53 22.40
N LYS A 129 -0.97 -1.58 23.33
CA LYS A 129 -0.52 -1.84 24.69
C LYS A 129 -1.48 -2.82 25.38
#